data_AF-A0A369Q4V3-F1
#
_entry.id   AF-A0A369Q4V3-F1
#
_cell.length_a   1.000
_cell.length_b   1.000
_cell.length_c   1.000
_cell.angle_alpha   90.00
_cell.angle_beta   90.00
_cell.angle_gamma   90.00
#
_symmetry.space_group_name_H-M   'P 1'
#
loop_
_entity.id
_entity.type
_entity.pdbx_description
1 polymer ?
#
loop_
_entity_poly.entity_id
_entity_poly.type
_entity_poly.pdbx_seq_one_letter_code
_entity_poly.pdbx_strand_id
1 'polypeptide(L)'
;MRNTAEGEAISLTGRIEKLGVTTYQYGTHVINANGKPYVLKSSAVILDTYVDKQVTLRGVKVAGYPIEGGPELIEVSEVIMK
;
A
#
# COMPACT_ATOMS: atom_id res chain seq x y z
N MET A 1 -24.22 -0.41 -11.71
CA MET A 1 -23.48 0.29 -10.64
C MET A 1 -22.24 -0.53 -10.26
N ARG A 2 -21.10 -0.23 -10.89
CA ARG A 2 -19.78 -0.74 -10.49
C ARG A 2 -18.87 0.48 -10.46
N ASN A 3 -18.78 1.11 -9.29
CA ASN A 3 -17.74 2.09 -8.99
C ASN A 3 -16.43 1.32 -8.87
N THR A 4 -15.79 1.05 -10.00
CA THR A 4 -14.37 0.70 -9.99
C THR A 4 -13.67 1.98 -9.58
N ALA A 5 -13.07 2.01 -8.40
CA ALA A 5 -12.21 3.11 -7.97
C ALA A 5 -11.29 3.48 -9.15
N GLU A 6 -11.40 4.71 -9.64
CA GLU A 6 -10.66 5.22 -10.79
C GLU A 6 -9.17 5.31 -10.42
N GLY A 7 -8.45 4.21 -10.61
CA GLY A 7 -7.04 4.11 -10.35
C GLY A 7 -6.44 2.85 -10.96
N GLU A 8 -5.13 2.87 -11.14
CA GLU A 8 -4.40 1.75 -11.75
C GLU A 8 -4.30 0.60 -10.75
N ALA A 9 -4.89 -0.55 -11.08
CA ALA A 9 -4.80 -1.75 -10.26
C ALA A 9 -3.36 -2.29 -10.28
N ILE A 10 -2.84 -2.63 -9.10
CA ILE A 10 -1.47 -3.11 -8.93
C ILE A 10 -1.40 -4.29 -7.96
N SER A 11 -0.47 -5.20 -8.23
CA SER A 11 -0.10 -6.29 -7.32
C SER A 11 1.34 -6.11 -6.89
N LEU A 12 1.59 -6.12 -5.59
CA LEU A 12 2.91 -5.94 -5.00
C LEU A 12 3.24 -7.13 -4.11
N THR A 13 4.44 -7.69 -4.29
CA THR A 13 4.97 -8.73 -3.40
C THR A 13 6.16 -8.17 -2.66
N GLY A 14 6.16 -8.34 -1.35
CA GLY A 14 7.17 -7.75 -0.49
C GLY A 14 6.87 -7.99 0.97
N ARG A 15 7.63 -7.32 1.83
CA ARG A 15 7.42 -7.34 3.28
C ARG A 15 6.66 -6.09 3.69
N ILE A 16 5.58 -6.27 4.44
CA ILE A 16 4.86 -5.14 5.02
C ILE A 16 5.59 -4.68 6.27
N GLU A 17 5.80 -3.38 6.38
CA GLU A 17 6.43 -2.73 7.52
C GLU A 17 5.51 -1.59 7.99
N LYS A 18 5.55 -1.29 9.29
CA LYS A 18 4.77 -0.19 9.85
C LYS A 18 5.37 1.14 9.40
N LEU A 19 4.51 2.09 9.01
CA LEU A 19 5.01 3.41 8.64
C LEU A 19 5.55 4.12 9.89
N GLY A 20 6.84 4.47 9.86
CA GLY A 20 7.48 5.23 10.92
C GLY A 20 7.19 6.73 10.81
N VAL A 21 8.06 7.54 11.40
CA VAL A 21 8.00 9.01 11.24
C VAL A 21 8.41 9.37 9.82
N THR A 22 7.48 9.91 9.04
CA THR A 22 7.69 10.31 7.65
C THR A 22 7.44 11.80 7.44
N THR A 23 8.13 12.40 6.47
CA THR A 23 7.88 13.79 6.07
C THR A 23 6.54 13.93 5.36
N TYR A 24 6.14 12.89 4.64
CA TYR A 24 4.83 12.79 4.01
C TYR A 24 3.79 12.29 5.03
N GLN A 25 2.68 13.01 5.19
CA GLN A 25 1.65 12.77 6.22
C GLN A 25 0.51 11.89 5.69
N TYR A 26 0.82 10.79 4.98
CA TYR A 26 -0.19 9.87 4.45
C TYR A 26 0.22 8.41 4.56
N GLY A 27 -0.80 7.55 4.53
CA GLY A 27 -0.66 6.11 4.68
C GLY A 27 -0.46 5.66 6.11
N THR A 28 -0.31 4.35 6.28
CA THR A 28 -0.21 3.69 7.59
C THR A 28 0.89 2.65 7.64
N HIS A 29 1.20 2.05 6.50
CA HIS A 29 2.21 1.00 6.35
C HIS A 29 3.01 1.26 5.07
N VAL A 30 4.10 0.52 4.89
CA VAL A 30 4.91 0.53 3.69
C VAL A 30 5.18 -0.90 3.24
N ILE A 31 5.28 -1.11 1.93
CA ILE A 31 5.81 -2.35 1.35
C ILE A 31 6.97 -2.01 0.44
N ASN A 32 8.06 -2.75 0.60
CA ASN A 32 9.19 -2.69 -0.32
C ASN A 32 9.01 -3.77 -1.39
N ALA A 33 8.76 -3.34 -2.63
CA ALA A 33 8.57 -4.22 -3.78
C ALA A 33 9.61 -3.88 -4.85
N ASN A 34 10.42 -4.86 -5.26
CA ASN A 34 11.49 -4.69 -6.27
C ASN A 34 12.44 -3.52 -5.99
N GLY A 35 12.77 -3.27 -4.72
CA GLY A 35 13.67 -2.17 -4.33
C GLY A 35 13.01 -0.77 -4.33
N LYS A 36 11.69 -0.69 -4.54
CA LYS A 36 10.92 0.55 -4.44
C LYS A 36 9.93 0.49 -3.27
N PRO A 37 9.91 1.51 -2.39
CA PRO A 37 8.91 1.60 -1.34
C PRO A 37 7.57 2.08 -1.90
N TYR A 38 6.48 1.51 -1.40
CA TYR A 38 5.11 1.92 -1.66
C TYR A 38 4.39 2.12 -0.33
N VAL A 39 3.73 3.27 -0.18
CA VAL A 39 2.92 3.54 1.00
C VAL A 39 1.59 2.83 0.86
N LEU A 40 1.13 2.24 1.96
CA LEU A 40 -0.10 1.48 2.02
C LEU A 40 -1.11 2.14 2.94
N LYS A 41 -2.35 2.13 2.48
CA LYS A 41 -3.54 2.36 3.28
C LYS A 41 -4.52 1.23 2.98
N SER A 42 -5.29 0.82 3.97
CA SER A 42 -6.42 -0.06 3.73
C SER A 42 -7.54 0.31 4.65
N SER A 43 -8.74 0.33 4.08
CA SER A 43 -10.00 0.40 4.85
C SER A 43 -10.69 -0.96 4.93
N ALA A 44 -10.24 -1.96 4.16
CA ALA A 44 -10.84 -3.28 4.04
C ALA A 44 -10.07 -4.38 4.79
N VAL A 45 -8.76 -4.21 4.98
CA VAL A 45 -7.86 -5.20 5.58
C VAL A 45 -7.04 -4.56 6.68
N ILE A 46 -6.85 -5.28 7.79
CA ILE A 46 -6.02 -4.83 8.91
C ILE A 46 -4.55 -5.14 8.56
N LEU A 47 -3.82 -4.17 8.02
CA LEU A 47 -2.43 -4.37 7.57
C LEU A 47 -1.47 -4.73 8.71
N ASP A 48 -1.78 -4.32 9.95
CA ASP A 48 -0.96 -4.59 11.14
C ASP A 48 -0.77 -6.11 11.38
N THR A 49 -1.75 -6.95 11.01
CA THR A 49 -1.64 -8.42 11.15
C THR A 49 -0.61 -9.05 10.21
N TYR A 50 -0.14 -8.29 9.22
CA TYR A 50 0.82 -8.72 8.20
C TYR A 50 2.17 -8.02 8.32
N VAL A 51 2.35 -7.15 9.32
CA VAL A 51 3.64 -6.52 9.61
C VAL A 51 4.71 -7.59 9.81
N ASP A 52 5.89 -7.33 9.26
CA ASP A 52 7.06 -8.21 9.24
C ASP A 52 6.89 -9.51 8.43
N LYS A 53 5.74 -9.72 7.77
CA LYS A 53 5.47 -10.91 6.95
C LYS A 53 5.69 -10.63 5.46
N GLN A 54 6.13 -11.66 4.75
CA GLN A 54 6.18 -11.64 3.29
C GLN A 54 4.80 -11.97 2.73
N VAL A 55 4.23 -11.05 1.97
CA VAL A 55 2.88 -11.17 1.42
C VAL A 55 2.84 -10.68 -0.02
N THR A 56 1.79 -11.09 -0.73
CA THR A 56 1.38 -10.46 -1.99
C THR A 56 0.09 -9.71 -1.74
N LEU A 57 0.10 -8.40 -1.94
CA LEU A 57 -1.09 -7.57 -1.80
C LEU A 57 -1.59 -7.11 -3.17
N ARG A 58 -2.89 -6.85 -3.22
CA ARG A 58 -3.57 -6.26 -4.37
C ARG A 58 -4.28 -5.00 -3.93
N GLY A 59 -4.13 -3.97 -4.74
CA GLY A 59 -4.73 -2.69 -4.47
C GLY A 59 -4.81 -1.83 -5.71
N VAL A 60 -5.14 -0.58 -5.49
CA VAL A 60 -5.28 0.42 -6.53
C VAL A 60 -4.41 1.62 -6.17
N LYS A 61 -3.67 2.16 -7.14
CA LYS A 61 -2.94 3.41 -6.97
C LYS A 61 -3.92 4.54 -6.72
N VAL A 62 -3.71 5.30 -5.66
CA VAL A 62 -4.55 6.44 -5.32
C VAL A 62 -4.08 7.65 -6.13
N ALA A 63 -4.97 8.16 -6.99
CA ALA A 63 -4.70 9.37 -7.76
C ALA A 63 -4.40 10.57 -6.84
N GLY A 64 -3.53 11.47 -7.28
CA GLY A 64 -3.07 12.62 -6.49
C GLY A 64 -1.90 12.33 -5.54
N TYR A 65 -1.37 11.10 -5.56
CA TYR A 65 -0.15 10.71 -4.85
C TYR A 65 0.95 10.29 -5.83
N PRO A 66 2.23 10.51 -5.47
CA PRO A 66 2.70 11.02 -4.19
C PRO A 66 2.55 12.54 -4.01
N ILE A 67 2.34 12.96 -2.75
CA ILE A 67 2.41 14.36 -2.31
C ILE A 67 3.78 14.61 -1.67
N GLU A 68 4.35 15.81 -1.87
CA GLU A 68 5.62 16.25 -1.26
C GLU A 68 6.81 15.29 -1.50
N GLY A 69 6.85 14.63 -2.66
CA GLY A 69 7.95 13.73 -3.03
C GLY A 69 7.98 12.40 -2.27
N GLY A 70 6.90 12.03 -1.56
CA GLY A 70 6.79 10.72 -0.92
C GLY A 70 6.61 9.56 -1.93
N PRO A 71 6.41 8.32 -1.46
CA PRO A 71 6.18 7.16 -2.33
C PRO A 71 4.73 7.04 -2.82
N GLU A 72 4.50 6.26 -3.86
CA GLU A 72 3.13 6.02 -4.36
C GLU A 72 2.24 5.41 -3.27
N LEU A 73 1.01 5.92 -3.15
CA LEU A 73 0.01 5.43 -2.20
C LEU A 73 -0.87 4.36 -2.87
N ILE A 74 -0.96 3.21 -2.23
CA ILE A 74 -1.81 2.09 -2.65
C ILE A 74 -2.94 1.91 -1.64
N GLU A 75 -4.18 1.96 -2.10
CA GLU A 75 -5.33 1.51 -1.34
C GLU A 75 -5.45 -0.02 -1.51
N VAL A 76 -5.13 -0.75 -0.44
CA VAL A 76 -5.06 -2.21 -0.43
C VAL A 76 -6.45 -2.77 -0.18
N SER A 77 -6.88 -3.66 -1.07
CA SER A 77 -8.17 -4.34 -0.98
C SER A 77 -8.04 -5.80 -0.56
N GLU A 78 -6.89 -6.43 -0.83
CA GLU A 78 -6.67 -7.85 -0.56
C GLU A 78 -5.20 -8.11 -0.21
N VAL A 79 -4.95 -8.99 0.75
CA VAL A 79 -3.60 -9.44 1.14
C VAL A 79 -3.58 -10.97 1.18
N ILE A 80 -2.62 -11.55 0.48
CA ILE A 80 -2.42 -12.99 0.34
C ILE A 80 -1.08 -13.33 0.99
N MET A 81 -1.11 -14.16 2.04
CA MET A 81 0.11 -14.68 2.67
C MET A 81 0.78 -15.69 1.75
N LYS A 82 2.12 -15.67 1.73
CA LYS A 82 2.93 -16.65 1.01
C LYS A 82 3.46 -17.71 1.98
#